data_AF-A0A3D5Z4A3-F1
#
_entry.id   AF-A0A3D5Z4A3-F1
#
_cell.length_a   1.000
_cell.length_b   1.000
_cell.length_c   1.000
_cell.angle_alpha   90.00
_cell.angle_beta   90.00
_cell.angle_gamma   90.00
#
_symmetry.space_group_name_H-M   'P 1'
#
loop_
_entity.id
_entity.type
_entity.pdbx_description
1 polymer ?
#
loop_
_entity_poly.entity_id
_entity_poly.type
_entity_poly.pdbx_seq_one_letter_code
_entity_poly.pdbx_strand_id
1 'polypeptide(L)' 'MQIRRSWVLKPFEVQAGKIAPAFGQPGLGTQYLSPVSVDVLLKRGIIGY' A
#
# COMPACT_ATOMS: atom_id res chain seq x y z
N MET A 1 -1.18 -10.41 -15.16
CA MET A 1 -1.00 -9.69 -13.87
C MET A 1 -0.68 -8.24 -14.18
N GLN A 2 -1.46 -7.29 -13.67
CA GLN A 2 -1.26 -5.87 -13.97
C GLN A 2 -0.65 -5.17 -12.74
N ILE A 3 0.54 -4.61 -12.94
CA ILE A 3 1.24 -3.83 -11.91
C ILE A 3 0.77 -2.38 -12.02
N ARG A 4 0.43 -1.76 -10.89
CA ARG A 4 0.09 -0.33 -10.82
C ARG A 4 1.08 0.37 -9.90
N ARG A 5 1.60 1.50 -10.35
CA ARG A 5 2.38 2.44 -9.53
C ARG A 5 1.46 3.58 -9.14
N SER A 6 1.61 4.08 -7.92
CA SER A 6 0.82 5.19 -7.39
C SER A 6 1.71 6.20 -6.67
N TRP A 7 1.31 7.46 -6.72
CA TRP A 7 1.94 8.58 -6.03
C TRP A 7 1.05 9.03 -4.87
N VAL A 8 1.67 9.40 -3.75
CA VAL A 8 0.98 10.03 -2.63
C VAL A 8 0.80 11.51 -2.96
N LEU A 9 -0.43 11.95 -3.13
CA LEU A 9 -0.78 13.33 -3.45
C LEU A 9 -1.05 14.15 -2.18
N LYS A 10 -1.52 13.48 -1.11
CA LYS A 10 -1.80 14.07 0.19
C LYS A 10 -1.25 13.16 1.30
N PRO A 11 -0.60 13.69 2.35
CA PRO A 11 -0.14 12.88 3.47
C PRO A 11 -1.31 12.16 4.15
N PHE A 12 -1.08 10.91 4.58
CA PHE A 12 -2.04 10.13 5.36
C PHE A 12 -1.31 9.11 6.23
N GLU A 13 -1.91 8.76 7.36
CA GLU A 13 -1.36 7.77 8.28
C GLU A 13 -1.50 6.35 7.73
N VAL A 14 -0.45 5.56 7.96
CA VAL A 14 -0.37 4.14 7.61
C VAL A 14 0.29 3.36 8.72
N GLN A 15 -0.06 2.09 8.84
CA GLN A 15 0.72 1.17 9.68
C GLN A 15 1.82 0.56 8.82
N ALA A 16 3.07 0.89 9.13
CA ALA A 16 4.24 0.33 8.47
C ALA A 16 4.75 -0.90 9.23
N GLY A 17 5.12 -1.96 8.52
CA GLY A 17 5.65 -3.17 9.13
C GLY A 17 6.43 -4.04 8.17
N LYS A 18 7.21 -4.98 8.71
CA LYS A 18 7.89 -6.00 7.91
C LYS A 18 6.91 -7.10 7.49
N ILE A 19 6.99 -7.51 6.23
CA ILE A 19 6.24 -8.64 5.70
C ILE A 19 6.86 -9.94 6.24
N ALA A 20 6.04 -10.80 6.86
CA ALA A 20 6.46 -12.11 7.33
C ALA A 20 6.67 -13.10 6.17
N PRO A 21 7.49 -14.16 6.35
CA PRO A 21 7.61 -15.24 5.37
C PRO A 21 6.26 -15.92 5.11
N ALA A 22 5.91 -16.15 3.85
CA ALA A 22 4.68 -16.80 3.44
C ALA A 22 4.79 -17.34 1.99
N PHE A 23 3.93 -18.27 1.61
CA PHE A 23 3.86 -18.81 0.23
C PHE A 23 5.20 -19.36 -0.30
N GLY A 24 6.03 -19.93 0.57
CA GLY A 24 7.38 -20.41 0.21
C GLY A 24 8.38 -19.31 -0.13
N GLN A 25 8.05 -18.04 0.17
CA GLN A 25 8.88 -16.87 -0.07
C GLN A 25 9.33 -16.24 1.26
N PRO A 26 10.54 -15.65 1.31
CA PRO A 26 11.11 -15.12 2.55
C PRO A 26 10.42 -13.87 3.09
N GLY A 27 9.72 -13.10 2.25
CA GLY A 27 9.11 -11.83 2.65
C GLY A 27 10.15 -10.74 2.91
N LEU A 28 10.15 -10.14 4.10
CA LEU A 28 11.10 -9.13 4.61
C LEU A 28 11.00 -7.71 4.04
N GLY A 29 10.21 -7.50 2.98
CA GLY A 29 9.88 -6.17 2.50
C GLY A 29 9.08 -5.34 3.51
N THR A 30 9.03 -4.03 3.33
CA THR A 30 8.13 -3.16 4.09
C THR A 30 6.76 -3.13 3.43
N GLN A 31 5.72 -3.41 4.20
CA GLN A 31 4.32 -3.17 3.80
C GLN A 31 3.75 -1.96 4.54
N TYR A 32 2.81 -1.29 3.88
CA TYR A 32 2.04 -0.19 4.43
C TYR A 32 0.57 -0.57 4.39
N LEU A 33 -0.05 -0.73 5.56
CA LEU A 33 -1.48 -0.96 5.68
C LEU A 33 -2.20 0.38 5.86
N SER A 34 -3.04 0.72 4.90
CA SER A 34 -3.92 1.88 4.99
C SER A 34 -5.16 1.57 5.84
N PRO A 35 -5.72 2.55 6.56
CA PRO A 35 -6.94 2.37 7.36
C PRO A 35 -8.21 2.22 6.49
N VAL A 36 -8.11 2.51 5.19
CA VAL A 36 -9.19 2.39 4.19
C VAL A 36 -8.67 1.72 2.92
N SER A 37 -9.56 1.26 2.05
CA SER A 37 -9.16 0.61 0.79
C SER A 37 -8.48 1.56 -0.20
N VAL A 38 -7.68 1.00 -1.10
CA VAL A 38 -7.03 1.73 -2.21
C VAL A 38 -8.07 2.50 -3.06
N ASP A 39 -9.24 1.93 -3.30
CA ASP A 39 -10.32 2.60 -4.02
C ASP A 39 -10.82 3.87 -3.32
N VAL A 40 -10.91 3.85 -1.98
CA VAL A 40 -11.29 5.03 -1.19
C VAL A 40 -10.20 6.09 -1.30
N LEU A 41 -8.93 5.70 -1.22
CA LEU A 41 -7.80 6.63 -1.36
C LEU A 41 -7.77 7.28 -2.75
N LEU A 42 -8.01 6.51 -3.81
CA LEU A 42 -8.09 7.00 -5.20
C LEU A 42 -9.29 7.94 -5.38
N LYS A 43 -10.50 7.53 -4.98
CA LYS A 43 -11.73 8.35 -5.10
C LYS A 43 -11.62 9.68 -4.35
N ARG A 44 -10.88 9.72 -3.24
CA ARG A 44 -10.66 10.94 -2.45
C ARG A 44 -9.46 11.77 -2.92
N GLY A 45 -8.74 11.31 -3.95
CA GLY A 45 -7.54 11.99 -4.47
C GLY A 45 -6.42 12.11 -3.42
N ILE A 46 -6.27 11.11 -2.57
CA ILE A 46 -5.17 11.01 -1.60
C ILE A 46 -3.95 10.37 -2.26
N ILE A 47 -4.19 9.39 -3.12
CA ILE A 47 -3.19 8.80 -4.01
C ILE A 47 -3.70 8.89 -5.46
N GLY A 48 -2.79 8.86 -6.42
CA GLY A 48 -3.10 8.85 -7.86
C GLY A 48 -2.10 8.02 -8.65
N TYR A 49 -2.31 7.86 -9.95
CA TYR A 49 -1.38 7.24 -10.88
C TYR A 49 -0.94 8.23 -11.95
#